data_AF-A0A1I4J270-F1
#
_entry.id   AF-A0A1I4J270-F1
#
_cell.length_a   1.000
_cell.length_b   1.000
_cell.length_c   1.000
_cell.angle_alpha   90.00
_cell.angle_beta   90.00
_cell.angle_gamma   90.00
#
_symmetry.space_group_name_H-M   'P 1'
#
loop_
_entity.id
_entity.type
_entity.pdbx_description
1 polymer ?
#
loop_
_entity_poly.entity_id
_entity_poly.type
_entity_poly.pdbx_seq_one_letter_code
_entity_poly.pdbx_strand_id
1 'polypeptide(L)'
;MSHGFDAATAIPDAKGTEEPRLPGLLGLFDRTMRGINRVILGIGGLCLVGACLVLSHSVVVRYLLKEPTEWQDEMAVFLIVGATFFSAAGVQAKRGHVAIEALTGLLPPAVNRVRLLLVDCVSLAFCAFFAWKSWTLDHEAWIDGQTSQSTWGPPLWIPYTLMAAGMSLLCLQFVLQIAEALLYGPRAAGWAKPKIGIGADVNTDMHGAAGVTPRGPDPMGRTVDARVK
;
A
#
# COMPACT_ATOMS: atom_id res chain seq x y z
N MET A 1 -0.93 -33.32 -21.89
CA MET A 1 -0.43 -32.72 -20.64
C MET A 1 -1.05 -31.33 -20.52
N SER A 2 -2.26 -31.28 -19.97
CA SER A 2 -3.03 -30.05 -19.74
C SER A 2 -2.72 -29.57 -18.33
N HIS A 3 -1.84 -28.58 -18.19
CA HIS A 3 -1.72 -27.87 -16.92
C HIS A 3 -2.92 -26.93 -16.81
N GLY A 4 -3.96 -27.43 -16.13
CA GLY A 4 -4.98 -26.60 -15.54
C GLY A 4 -4.28 -25.64 -14.59
N PHE A 5 -4.20 -24.38 -15.02
CA PHE A 5 -3.96 -23.28 -14.12
C PHE A 5 -5.14 -23.29 -13.13
N ASP A 6 -4.86 -23.78 -11.92
CA ASP A 6 -5.79 -23.85 -10.81
C ASP A 6 -6.40 -22.46 -10.56
N ALA A 7 -7.66 -22.31 -10.99
CA ALA A 7 -8.53 -21.21 -10.59
C ALA A 7 -8.74 -21.14 -9.06
N ALA A 8 -8.24 -22.13 -8.30
CA ALA A 8 -8.29 -22.18 -6.84
C ALA A 8 -7.34 -21.18 -6.14
N THR A 9 -6.31 -20.66 -6.81
CA THR A 9 -5.45 -19.59 -6.23
C THR A 9 -6.09 -18.20 -6.38
N ALA A 10 -7.13 -18.09 -7.21
CA ALA A 10 -7.87 -16.85 -7.46
C ALA A 10 -9.23 -16.87 -6.77
N ILE A 11 -9.35 -17.46 -5.57
CA ILE A 11 -10.45 -17.10 -4.68
C ILE A 11 -10.16 -15.68 -4.23
N PRO A 12 -10.90 -14.66 -4.72
CA PRO A 12 -10.88 -13.38 -4.02
C PRO A 12 -11.41 -13.71 -2.64
N ASP A 13 -10.68 -13.35 -1.58
CA ASP A 13 -11.25 -13.36 -0.22
C ASP A 13 -12.46 -12.40 -0.25
N ALA A 14 -13.59 -12.94 -0.69
CA ALA A 14 -14.88 -12.30 -0.84
C ALA A 14 -15.55 -12.34 0.52
N LYS A 15 -14.95 -11.63 1.46
CA LYS A 15 -15.62 -11.08 2.64
C LYS A 15 -14.98 -9.73 2.88
N GLY A 16 -15.71 -8.68 2.46
CA GLY A 16 -15.45 -7.32 2.89
C GLY A 16 -15.24 -7.36 4.40
N THR A 17 -14.04 -7.00 4.81
CA THR A 17 -13.67 -6.94 6.22
C THR A 17 -14.54 -5.86 6.84
N GLU A 18 -15.53 -6.34 7.57
CA GLU A 18 -16.37 -5.72 8.58
C GLU A 18 -16.00 -4.27 8.97
N GLU A 19 -17.06 -3.45 8.98
CA GLU A 19 -17.18 -2.12 9.55
C GLU A 19 -16.59 -1.97 10.99
N PRO A 20 -16.31 -0.74 11.45
CA PRO A 20 -15.07 -0.31 12.11
C PRO A 20 -14.80 -0.91 13.49
N ARG A 21 -13.57 -1.37 13.70
CA ARG A 21 -13.06 -1.90 14.99
C ARG A 21 -12.52 -0.82 15.92
N LEU A 22 -13.24 0.27 16.18
CA LEU A 22 -12.86 1.25 17.21
C LEU A 22 -14.09 1.97 17.81
N PRO A 23 -14.46 1.73 19.09
CA PRO A 23 -15.39 2.60 19.80
C PRO A 23 -14.71 3.89 20.29
N GLY A 24 -15.37 5.05 20.13
CA GLY A 24 -14.93 6.35 20.66
C GLY A 24 -14.35 7.35 19.64
N LEU A 25 -13.61 8.36 20.12
CA LEU A 25 -13.04 9.46 19.30
C LEU A 25 -12.06 8.95 18.22
N LEU A 26 -11.31 7.88 18.50
CA LEU A 26 -10.38 7.27 17.55
C LEU A 26 -11.09 6.61 16.37
N GLY A 27 -12.26 6.02 16.59
CA GLY A 27 -13.08 5.44 15.51
C GLY A 27 -13.67 6.50 14.57
N LEU A 28 -14.05 7.66 15.11
CA LEU A 28 -14.45 8.81 14.30
C LEU A 28 -13.27 9.31 13.46
N PHE A 29 -12.09 9.45 14.06
CA PHE A 29 -10.90 9.94 13.38
C PHE A 29 -10.44 8.99 12.26
N ASP A 30 -10.43 7.67 12.51
CA ASP A 30 -10.16 6.64 11.51
C ASP A 30 -11.20 6.64 10.37
N ARG A 31 -12.50 6.82 10.67
CA ARG A 31 -13.54 6.96 9.64
C ARG A 31 -13.34 8.21 8.77
N THR A 32 -12.99 9.35 9.38
CA THR A 32 -12.67 10.58 8.66
C THR A 32 -11.45 10.39 7.78
N MET A 33 -10.38 9.78 8.31
CA MET A 33 -9.15 9.50 7.57
C MET A 33 -9.39 8.57 6.39
N ARG A 34 -10.24 7.53 6.55
CA ARG A 34 -10.67 6.67 5.43
C ARG A 34 -11.42 7.44 4.34
N GLY A 35 -12.30 8.37 4.72
CA GLY A 35 -12.99 9.24 3.79
C GLY A 35 -12.01 10.12 3.00
N ILE A 36 -11.10 10.78 3.73
CA ILE A 36 -10.03 11.62 3.18
C ILE A 36 -9.17 10.80 2.21
N ASN A 37 -8.66 9.64 2.62
CA ASN A 37 -7.85 8.77 1.77
C ASN A 37 -8.59 8.31 0.51
N ARG A 38 -9.90 8.07 0.57
CA ARG A 38 -10.69 7.70 -0.60
C ARG A 38 -10.79 8.85 -1.61
N VAL A 39 -11.05 10.07 -1.13
CA VAL A 39 -11.11 11.26 -1.98
C VAL A 39 -9.75 11.51 -2.61
N ILE A 40 -8.69 11.47 -1.81
CA ILE A 40 -7.32 11.71 -2.26
C ILE A 40 -6.87 10.65 -3.28
N LEU A 41 -7.20 9.38 -3.08
CA LEU A 41 -6.95 8.33 -4.09
C LEU A 41 -7.71 8.59 -5.39
N GLY A 42 -8.95 9.08 -5.29
CA GLY A 42 -9.73 9.48 -6.46
C GLY A 42 -9.08 10.64 -7.22
N ILE A 43 -8.63 11.67 -6.49
CA ILE A 43 -7.89 12.81 -7.05
C ILE A 43 -6.59 12.34 -7.70
N GLY A 44 -5.82 11.49 -7.00
CA GLY A 44 -4.57 10.96 -7.53
C GLY A 44 -4.76 10.11 -8.79
N GLY A 45 -5.82 9.29 -8.83
CA GLY A 45 -6.22 8.56 -10.03
C GLY A 45 -6.61 9.48 -11.19
N LEU A 46 -7.35 10.56 -10.91
CA LEU A 46 -7.70 11.55 -11.92
C LEU A 46 -6.47 12.28 -12.47
N CYS A 47 -5.53 12.67 -11.59
CA CYS A 47 -4.25 13.26 -11.99
C CYS A 47 -3.46 12.30 -12.89
N LEU A 48 -3.41 11.01 -12.57
CA LEU A 48 -2.71 10.01 -13.37
C LEU A 48 -3.35 9.85 -14.76
N VAL A 49 -4.68 9.76 -14.83
CA VAL A 49 -5.41 9.73 -16.11
C VAL A 49 -5.14 11.00 -16.91
N GLY A 50 -5.17 12.16 -16.25
CA GLY A 50 -4.81 13.44 -16.86
C GLY A 50 -3.40 13.42 -17.47
N ALA A 51 -2.40 12.94 -16.72
CA ALA A 51 -1.02 12.83 -17.21
C ALA A 51 -0.94 11.91 -18.45
N CYS A 52 -1.63 10.77 -18.43
CA CYS A 52 -1.70 9.88 -19.58
C CYS A 52 -2.31 10.55 -20.81
N LEU A 53 -3.40 11.30 -20.64
CA LEU A 53 -4.05 12.02 -21.74
C LEU A 53 -3.15 13.11 -22.33
N VAL A 54 -2.43 13.83 -21.47
CA VAL A 54 -1.53 14.92 -21.86
C VAL A 54 -0.33 14.40 -22.63
N LEU A 55 0.29 13.32 -22.14
CA LEU A 55 1.38 12.65 -22.85
C LEU A 55 0.91 12.04 -24.18
N SER A 56 -0.28 11.43 -24.19
CA SER A 56 -0.87 10.90 -25.42
C SER A 56 -1.14 12.01 -26.44
N HIS A 57 -1.68 13.13 -25.99
CA HIS A 57 -1.88 14.31 -26.82
C HIS A 57 -0.54 14.85 -27.36
N SER A 58 0.52 14.88 -26.54
CA SER A 58 1.86 15.28 -26.97
C SER A 58 2.37 14.45 -28.16
N VAL A 59 2.22 13.13 -28.05
CA VAL A 59 2.56 12.20 -29.13
C VAL A 59 1.73 12.51 -30.38
N VAL A 60 0.41 12.63 -30.26
CA VAL A 60 -0.48 12.89 -31.39
C VAL A 60 -0.12 14.19 -32.12
N VAL A 61 0.06 15.29 -31.39
CA VAL A 61 0.42 16.60 -31.98
C VAL A 61 1.79 16.54 -32.64
N ARG A 62 2.79 15.95 -31.97
CA ARG A 62 4.16 15.87 -32.51
C ARG A 62 4.22 15.07 -33.82
N TYR A 63 3.48 13.96 -33.93
CA TYR A 63 3.53 13.11 -35.12
C TYR A 63 2.56 13.53 -36.23
N LEU A 64 1.36 14.01 -35.90
CA LEU A 64 0.37 14.41 -36.90
C LEU A 64 0.52 15.87 -37.35
N LEU A 65 0.69 16.78 -36.40
CA LEU A 65 0.75 18.22 -36.64
C LEU A 65 2.18 18.73 -36.84
N LYS A 66 3.20 17.91 -36.54
CA LYS A 66 4.64 18.22 -36.70
C LYS A 66 5.10 19.47 -35.93
N GLU A 67 4.34 19.90 -34.93
CA GLU A 67 4.67 21.02 -34.04
C GLU A 67 4.88 20.50 -32.61
N PRO A 68 6.10 20.56 -32.05
CA PRO A 68 6.31 20.21 -30.65
C PRO A 68 5.75 21.31 -29.74
N THR A 69 4.95 20.90 -28.74
CA THR A 69 4.41 21.77 -27.70
C THR A 69 5.15 21.53 -26.39
N GLU A 70 5.80 22.56 -25.86
CA GLU A 70 6.70 22.46 -24.68
C GLU A 70 5.96 22.25 -23.35
N TRP A 71 4.74 22.80 -23.18
CA TRP A 71 3.98 22.79 -21.92
C TRP A 71 3.54 21.41 -21.41
N GLN A 72 3.56 20.39 -22.27
CA GLN A 72 3.00 19.06 -21.97
C GLN A 72 3.87 18.29 -20.99
N ASP A 73 5.19 18.45 -21.10
CA ASP A 73 6.15 17.71 -20.29
C ASP A 73 6.07 18.16 -18.83
N GLU A 74 6.07 19.48 -18.55
CA GLU A 74 5.94 19.96 -17.17
C GLU A 74 4.56 19.63 -16.58
N MET A 75 3.50 19.77 -17.38
CA MET A 75 2.16 19.51 -16.88
C MET A 75 1.96 18.03 -16.54
N ALA A 76 2.52 17.11 -17.35
CA ALA A 76 2.53 15.69 -17.03
C ALA A 76 3.32 15.41 -15.75
N VAL A 77 4.50 16.02 -15.57
CA VAL A 77 5.29 15.89 -14.34
C VAL A 77 4.50 16.36 -13.12
N PHE A 78 3.82 17.52 -13.19
CA PHE A 78 3.05 18.05 -12.06
C PHE A 78 1.88 17.14 -11.70
N LEU A 79 1.19 16.59 -12.70
CA LEU A 79 0.11 15.63 -12.50
C LEU A 79 0.61 14.32 -11.91
N ILE A 80 1.77 13.82 -12.33
CA ILE A 80 2.38 12.60 -11.76
C ILE A 80 2.82 12.83 -10.31
N VAL A 81 3.40 14.00 -10.00
CA VAL A 81 3.73 14.39 -8.62
C VAL A 81 2.48 14.38 -7.75
N GLY A 82 1.40 15.06 -8.20
CA GLY A 82 0.12 15.05 -7.50
C GLY A 82 -0.43 13.64 -7.32
N ALA A 83 -0.45 12.83 -8.38
CA ALA A 83 -0.92 11.44 -8.34
C ALA A 83 -0.16 10.58 -7.32
N THR A 84 1.17 10.74 -7.28
CA THR A 84 2.06 9.96 -6.41
C THR A 84 1.85 10.31 -4.94
N PHE A 85 1.96 11.59 -4.58
CA PHE A 85 1.91 12.01 -3.18
C PHE A 85 0.51 11.92 -2.58
N PHE A 86 -0.54 12.15 -3.37
CA PHE A 86 -1.90 11.92 -2.92
C PHE A 86 -2.19 10.42 -2.75
N SER A 87 -1.78 9.57 -3.68
CA SER A 87 -2.03 8.14 -3.53
C SER A 87 -1.26 7.50 -2.38
N ALA A 88 -0.12 8.08 -1.98
CA ALA A 88 0.76 7.53 -0.95
C ALA A 88 0.05 7.22 0.37
N ALA A 89 -0.72 8.17 0.92
CA ALA A 89 -1.44 7.99 2.19
C ALA A 89 -2.49 6.88 2.10
N GLY A 90 -3.27 6.84 1.01
CA GLY A 90 -4.29 5.81 0.80
C GLY A 90 -3.73 4.42 0.57
N VAL A 91 -2.56 4.31 -0.08
CA VAL A 91 -1.83 3.03 -0.23
C VAL A 91 -1.22 2.61 1.10
N GLN A 92 -0.62 3.54 1.86
CA GLN A 92 -0.06 3.27 3.18
C GLN A 92 -1.14 2.80 4.16
N ALA A 93 -2.36 3.35 4.08
CA ALA A 93 -3.49 2.91 4.89
C ALA A 93 -3.81 1.43 4.73
N LYS A 94 -3.53 0.86 3.55
CA LYS A 94 -3.69 -0.58 3.26
C LYS A 94 -2.48 -1.43 3.71
N ARG A 95 -1.46 -0.82 4.32
CA ARG A 95 -0.20 -1.45 4.76
C ARG A 95 0.45 -2.33 3.70
N GLY A 96 0.63 -1.80 2.49
CA GLY A 96 1.22 -2.50 1.34
C GLY A 96 2.72 -2.86 1.43
N HIS A 97 3.32 -2.93 2.62
CA HIS A 97 4.73 -3.32 2.80
C HIS A 97 4.91 -4.85 2.70
N VAL A 98 4.51 -5.42 1.57
CA VAL A 98 4.57 -6.88 1.29
C VAL A 98 6.00 -7.43 1.43
N ALA A 99 7.02 -6.63 1.09
CA ALA A 99 8.42 -7.04 1.22
C ALA A 99 8.87 -7.25 2.68
N ILE A 100 8.28 -6.53 3.64
CA ILE A 100 8.60 -6.65 5.07
C ILE A 100 7.87 -7.85 5.68
N GLU A 101 6.71 -8.22 5.11
CA GLU A 101 5.92 -9.38 5.51
C GLU A 101 6.60 -10.72 5.20
N ALA A 102 7.38 -10.84 4.13
CA ALA A 102 8.09 -12.09 3.81
C ALA A 102 9.08 -12.52 4.92
N LEU A 103 9.69 -11.58 5.62
CA LEU A 103 10.60 -11.85 6.74
C LEU A 103 9.87 -12.23 8.04
N THR A 104 8.55 -12.03 8.10
CA THR A 104 7.75 -12.25 9.32
C THR A 104 7.53 -13.72 9.64
N GLY A 105 7.63 -14.61 8.64
CA GLY A 105 7.49 -16.06 8.82
C GLY A 105 8.65 -16.73 9.56
N LEU A 106 9.78 -16.02 9.74
CA LEU A 106 10.99 -16.55 10.37
C LEU A 106 11.18 -16.09 11.82
N LEU A 107 10.45 -15.06 12.27
CA LEU A 107 10.67 -14.44 13.58
C LEU A 107 9.55 -14.76 14.58
N PRO A 108 9.86 -14.86 15.89
CA PRO A 108 8.85 -14.95 16.93
C PRO A 108 7.86 -13.78 16.89
N PRO A 109 6.57 -13.99 17.22
CA PRO A 109 5.51 -12.99 17.05
C PRO A 109 5.74 -11.70 17.87
N ALA A 110 6.42 -11.79 19.02
CA ALA A 110 6.76 -10.63 19.85
C ALA A 110 7.83 -9.74 19.21
N VAL A 111 8.88 -10.34 18.62
CA VAL A 111 9.96 -9.60 17.95
C VAL A 111 9.45 -8.95 16.67
N ASN A 112 8.58 -9.66 15.94
CA ASN A 112 7.98 -9.11 14.74
C ASN A 112 7.11 -7.86 15.02
N ARG A 113 6.42 -7.83 16.18
CA ARG A 113 5.67 -6.65 16.63
C ARG A 113 6.57 -5.43 16.83
N VAL A 114 7.68 -5.60 17.54
CA VAL A 114 8.62 -4.50 17.79
C VAL A 114 9.26 -4.03 16.49
N ARG A 115 9.64 -4.96 15.61
CA ARG A 115 10.17 -4.64 14.27
C ARG A 115 9.20 -3.79 13.46
N LEU A 116 7.92 -4.19 13.35
CA LEU A 116 6.92 -3.45 12.58
C LEU A 116 6.71 -2.04 13.15
N LEU A 117 6.65 -1.91 14.47
CA LEU A 117 6.52 -0.60 15.12
C LEU A 117 7.75 0.27 14.90
N LEU A 118 8.96 -0.30 14.95
CA LEU A 118 10.19 0.43 14.64
C LEU A 118 10.23 0.90 13.19
N VAL A 119 9.83 0.06 12.24
CA VAL A 119 9.72 0.44 10.83
C VAL A 119 8.74 1.60 10.68
N ASP A 120 7.53 1.48 11.23
CA ASP A 120 6.52 2.55 11.17
C ASP A 120 7.06 3.86 11.78
N CYS A 121 7.77 3.80 12.91
CA CYS A 121 8.38 4.98 13.55
C CYS A 121 9.50 5.61 12.70
N VAL A 122 10.38 4.81 12.10
CA VAL A 122 11.47 5.31 11.24
C VAL A 122 10.89 5.90 9.96
N SER A 123 9.91 5.23 9.36
CA SER A 123 9.18 5.75 8.20
C SER A 123 8.48 7.07 8.53
N LEU A 124 7.82 7.18 9.69
CA LEU A 124 7.21 8.42 10.15
C LEU A 124 8.25 9.54 10.30
N ALA A 125 9.40 9.27 10.93
CA ALA A 125 10.45 10.27 11.12
C ALA A 125 10.98 10.79 9.78
N PHE A 126 11.23 9.89 8.82
CA PHE A 126 11.64 10.26 7.48
C PHE A 126 10.57 11.09 6.75
N CYS A 127 9.31 10.63 6.78
CA CYS A 127 8.19 11.32 6.15
C CYS A 127 7.98 12.71 6.76
N ALA A 128 8.11 12.86 8.09
CA ALA A 128 7.97 14.13 8.78
C ALA A 128 9.08 15.11 8.39
N PHE A 129 10.33 14.63 8.31
CA PHE A 129 11.44 15.43 7.80
C PHE A 129 11.21 15.87 6.36
N PHE A 130 10.76 14.94 5.50
CA PHE A 130 10.46 15.24 4.10
C PHE A 130 9.31 16.25 3.97
N ALA A 131 8.25 16.12 4.77
CA ALA A 131 7.12 17.06 4.78
C ALA A 131 7.58 18.46 5.17
N TRP A 132 8.39 18.57 6.23
CA TRP A 132 8.96 19.85 6.64
C TRP A 132 9.82 20.46 5.55
N LYS A 133 10.73 19.68 4.94
CA LYS A 133 11.55 20.16 3.82
C LYS A 133 10.69 20.58 2.64
N SER A 134 9.67 19.82 2.29
CA SER A 134 8.74 20.16 1.21
C SER A 134 8.05 21.50 1.45
N TRP A 135 7.61 21.77 2.68
CA TRP A 135 7.01 23.06 3.04
C TRP A 135 8.02 24.21 2.99
N THR A 136 9.28 23.98 3.37
CA THR A 136 10.33 25.00 3.21
C THR A 136 10.61 25.32 1.74
N LEU A 137 10.63 24.31 0.87
CA LEU A 137 10.82 24.50 -0.57
C LEU A 137 9.63 25.24 -1.20
N ASP A 138 8.42 24.88 -0.77
CA ASP A 138 7.20 25.53 -1.25
C ASP A 138 7.17 27.03 -0.90
N HIS A 139 7.51 27.35 0.35
CA HIS A 139 7.57 28.72 0.81
C HIS A 139 8.63 29.55 0.06
N GLU A 140 9.82 28.97 -0.13
CA GLU A 140 10.89 29.59 -0.92
C GLU A 140 10.44 29.83 -2.36
N ALA A 141 9.85 28.81 -3.01
CA ALA A 141 9.39 28.92 -4.38
C ALA A 141 8.28 29.98 -4.55
N TRP A 142 7.44 30.16 -3.53
CA TRP A 142 6.41 31.18 -3.53
C TRP A 142 7.00 32.60 -3.37
N ILE A 143 7.95 32.79 -2.46
CA ILE A 143 8.57 34.11 -2.20
C ILE A 143 9.48 34.53 -3.37
N ASP A 144 10.33 33.63 -3.83
CA ASP A 144 11.31 33.90 -4.89
C ASP A 144 10.68 33.88 -6.29
N GLY A 145 9.42 33.45 -6.41
CA GLY A 145 8.74 33.30 -7.69
C GLY A 145 9.42 32.28 -8.60
N GLN A 146 9.90 31.17 -8.03
CA GLN A 146 10.66 30.17 -8.79
C GLN A 146 9.79 29.53 -9.87
N THR A 147 10.31 29.54 -11.09
CA THR A 147 9.69 28.95 -12.27
C THR A 147 10.54 27.81 -12.81
N SER A 148 9.88 26.88 -13.49
CA SER A 148 10.59 25.82 -14.20
C SER A 148 11.57 26.41 -15.23
N GLN A 149 12.71 25.77 -15.46
CA GLN A 149 13.74 26.18 -16.43
C GLN A 149 13.33 25.95 -17.90
N SER A 150 12.05 25.67 -18.14
CA SER A 150 11.49 25.47 -19.46
C SER A 150 11.02 26.78 -20.09
N THR A 151 10.89 26.80 -21.40
CA THR A 151 10.31 27.92 -22.15
C THR A 151 8.90 28.27 -21.69
N TRP A 152 8.12 27.29 -21.18
CA TRP A 152 6.79 27.55 -20.63
C TRP A 152 6.82 28.16 -19.22
N GLY A 153 7.89 27.89 -18.45
CA GLY A 153 8.15 28.48 -17.14
C GLY A 153 7.01 28.43 -16.10
N PRO A 154 6.26 27.32 -15.93
CA PRO A 154 5.22 27.27 -14.90
C PRO A 154 5.83 27.42 -13.50
N PRO A 155 5.09 28.02 -12.54
CA PRO A 155 5.59 28.26 -11.20
C PRO A 155 5.70 26.95 -10.40
N LEU A 156 6.79 26.79 -9.66
CA LEU A 156 7.15 25.54 -8.95
C LEU A 156 6.44 25.35 -7.61
N TRP A 157 5.77 26.38 -7.08
CA TRP A 157 4.96 26.24 -5.86
C TRP A 157 3.79 25.25 -6.05
N ILE A 158 3.29 25.04 -7.28
CA ILE A 158 2.20 24.09 -7.54
C ILE A 158 2.62 22.64 -7.23
N PRO A 159 3.70 22.07 -7.82
CA PRO A 159 4.13 20.73 -7.47
C PRO A 159 4.65 20.64 -6.02
N TYR A 160 5.24 21.70 -5.47
CA TYR A 160 5.74 21.69 -4.08
C TYR A 160 4.62 21.68 -3.04
N THR A 161 3.55 22.47 -3.22
CA THR A 161 2.34 22.37 -2.38
C THR A 161 1.72 20.98 -2.42
N LEU A 162 1.59 20.37 -3.62
CA LEU A 162 1.06 19.02 -3.77
C LEU A 162 1.89 17.99 -3.02
N MET A 163 3.21 18.08 -3.16
CA MET A 163 4.17 17.22 -2.47
C MET A 163 4.08 17.40 -0.95
N ALA A 164 4.11 18.64 -0.45
CA ALA A 164 4.08 18.93 0.97
C ALA A 164 2.75 18.53 1.63
N ALA A 165 1.63 18.75 0.94
CA ALA A 165 0.30 18.34 1.39
C ALA A 165 0.19 16.81 1.45
N GLY A 166 0.55 16.10 0.37
CA GLY A 166 0.48 14.64 0.33
C GLY A 166 1.42 13.99 1.35
N MET A 167 2.62 14.55 1.56
CA MET A 167 3.54 14.05 2.58
C MET A 167 3.01 14.25 4.00
N SER A 168 2.42 15.41 4.29
CA SER A 168 1.79 15.69 5.59
C SER A 168 0.63 14.72 5.89
N LEU A 169 -0.17 14.41 4.88
CA LEU A 169 -1.25 13.42 4.98
C LEU A 169 -0.71 12.01 5.25
N LEU A 170 0.39 11.62 4.60
CA LEU A 170 1.04 10.34 4.85
C LEU A 170 1.62 10.27 6.27
N CYS A 171 2.21 11.34 6.80
CA CYS A 171 2.62 11.43 8.21
C CYS A 171 1.44 11.20 9.16
N LEU A 172 0.31 11.84 8.89
CA LEU A 172 -0.90 11.65 9.70
C LEU A 172 -1.38 10.20 9.68
N GLN A 173 -1.28 9.53 8.52
CA GLN A 173 -1.61 8.11 8.39
C GLN A 173 -0.69 7.21 9.22
N PHE A 174 0.62 7.49 9.23
CA PHE A 174 1.57 6.78 10.08
C PHE A 174 1.29 6.97 11.58
N VAL A 175 1.00 8.20 12.01
CA VAL A 175 0.64 8.49 13.41
C VAL A 175 -0.60 7.69 13.83
N LEU A 176 -1.63 7.65 12.99
CA LEU A 176 -2.84 6.85 13.24
C LEU A 176 -2.50 5.36 13.39
N GLN A 177 -1.72 4.82 12.47
CA GLN A 177 -1.31 3.41 12.48
C GLN A 177 -0.49 3.03 13.71
N ILE A 178 0.40 3.89 14.16
CA ILE A 178 1.21 3.70 15.37
C ILE A 178 0.31 3.78 16.61
N ALA A 179 -0.59 4.76 16.67
CA ALA A 179 -1.53 4.92 17.78
C ALA A 179 -2.44 3.70 17.94
N GLU A 180 -2.99 3.18 16.84
CA GLU A 180 -3.79 1.95 16.83
C GLU A 180 -2.98 0.73 17.30
N ALA A 181 -1.72 0.60 16.83
CA ALA A 181 -0.84 -0.51 17.21
C ALA A 181 -0.45 -0.50 18.70
N LEU A 182 -0.34 0.68 19.29
CA LEU A 182 -0.05 0.88 20.72
C LEU A 182 -1.28 0.64 21.59
N LEU A 183 -2.44 1.20 21.23
CA LEU A 183 -3.65 1.20 22.07
C LEU A 183 -4.45 -0.11 21.99
N TYR A 184 -4.66 -0.66 20.79
CA TYR A 184 -5.53 -1.83 20.56
C TYR A 184 -4.76 -3.06 20.10
N GLY A 185 -3.46 -2.90 19.89
CA GLY A 185 -2.55 -3.98 19.55
C GLY A 185 -2.49 -4.30 18.04
N PRO A 186 -1.61 -5.24 17.67
CA PRO A 186 -1.26 -5.62 16.30
C PRO A 186 -2.42 -5.86 15.33
N ARG A 187 -3.47 -6.51 15.84
CA ARG A 187 -4.61 -6.98 15.03
C ARG A 187 -5.59 -5.86 14.70
N ALA A 188 -5.62 -4.80 15.50
CA ALA A 188 -6.47 -3.64 15.26
C ALA A 188 -5.86 -2.72 14.21
N ALA A 189 -4.53 -2.58 14.22
CA ALA A 189 -3.79 -1.77 13.25
C ALA A 189 -3.71 -2.39 11.82
N GLY A 190 -4.42 -3.48 11.56
CA GLY A 190 -4.48 -4.12 10.24
C GLY A 190 -3.32 -5.04 9.87
N TRP A 191 -2.51 -5.52 10.82
CA TRP A 191 -1.51 -6.55 10.51
C TRP A 191 -2.21 -7.85 10.13
N ALA A 192 -2.01 -8.29 8.88
CA ALA A 192 -2.46 -9.59 8.41
C ALA A 192 -1.81 -10.70 9.25
N LYS A 193 -2.53 -11.80 9.48
CA LYS A 193 -1.90 -13.02 9.99
C LYS A 193 -0.81 -13.42 8.98
N PRO A 194 0.43 -13.72 9.40
CA PRO A 194 1.47 -14.12 8.46
C PRO A 194 0.97 -15.33 7.67
N LYS A 195 0.76 -15.15 6.36
CA LYS A 195 0.15 -16.17 5.49
C LYS A 195 1.10 -17.32 5.18
N ILE A 196 2.36 -17.28 5.62
CA ILE A 196 3.35 -18.33 5.35
C ILE A 196 4.25 -18.49 6.56
N GLY A 197 3.89 -19.43 7.43
CA GLY A 197 4.83 -20.08 8.33
C GLY A 197 5.07 -21.47 7.78
N ILE A 198 6.19 -21.70 7.07
CA ILE A 198 6.60 -23.03 6.58
C ILE A 198 6.61 -24.07 7.74
N GLY A 199 6.71 -23.65 9.01
CA GLY A 199 6.59 -24.54 10.17
C GLY A 199 5.19 -24.62 10.82
N ALA A 200 4.30 -23.65 10.60
CA ALA A 200 2.97 -23.63 11.23
C ALA A 200 2.00 -24.56 10.49
N ASP A 201 1.98 -24.51 9.15
CA ASP A 201 1.18 -25.43 8.35
C ASP A 201 1.74 -26.85 8.42
N VAL A 202 3.07 -27.03 8.38
CA VAL A 202 3.70 -28.35 8.54
C VAL A 202 3.40 -28.97 9.91
N ASN A 203 3.40 -28.19 11.01
CA ASN A 203 3.06 -28.72 12.34
C ASN A 203 1.56 -28.99 12.49
N THR A 204 0.71 -28.21 11.82
CA THR A 204 -0.75 -28.42 11.80
C THR A 204 -1.11 -29.66 10.98
N ASP A 205 -0.41 -29.90 9.87
CA ASP A 205 -0.55 -31.09 9.04
C ASP A 205 0.01 -32.34 9.74
N MET A 206 1.12 -32.24 10.47
CA MET A 206 1.66 -33.38 11.23
C MET A 206 0.79 -33.76 12.44
N HIS A 207 0.18 -32.79 13.14
CA HIS A 207 -0.74 -33.08 14.25
C HIS A 207 -2.15 -33.46 13.76
N GLY A 208 -2.62 -32.91 12.64
CA GLY A 208 -3.87 -33.30 11.98
C GLY A 208 -3.80 -34.69 11.34
N ALA A 209 -2.60 -35.11 10.90
CA ALA A 209 -2.34 -36.43 10.33
C ALA A 209 -1.98 -37.52 11.37
N ALA A 210 -2.04 -37.23 12.68
CA ALA A 210 -1.80 -38.24 13.73
C ALA A 210 -2.86 -39.36 13.78
N GLY A 211 -3.92 -39.27 12.96
CA GLY A 211 -4.96 -40.30 12.83
C GLY A 211 -5.25 -40.77 11.40
N VAL A 212 -4.49 -40.32 10.39
CA VAL A 212 -4.76 -40.70 8.99
C VAL A 212 -3.74 -41.74 8.55
N THR A 213 -4.09 -43.02 8.72
CA THR A 213 -3.44 -44.09 7.95
C THR A 213 -3.57 -43.76 6.47
N PRO A 214 -2.49 -43.80 5.67
CA PRO A 214 -2.56 -43.56 4.24
C PRO A 214 -3.64 -44.44 3.61
N ARG A 215 -4.72 -43.82 3.10
CA ARG A 215 -5.72 -44.54 2.30
C ARG A 215 -5.19 -44.63 0.88
N GLY A 216 -4.50 -45.73 0.61
CA GLY A 216 -4.03 -46.12 -0.71
C GLY A 216 -3.80 -47.63 -0.75
N PRO A 217 -3.87 -48.28 -1.92
CA PRO A 217 -3.55 -49.70 -2.03
C PRO A 217 -2.11 -49.92 -1.58
N ASP A 218 -1.90 -50.86 -0.66
CA ASP A 218 -0.58 -51.41 -0.38
C ASP A 218 0.03 -51.92 -1.71
N PRO A 219 1.32 -51.69 -2.01
CA PRO A 219 2.00 -52.33 -3.15
C PRO A 219 1.81 -53.86 -3.23
N MET A 220 1.33 -54.51 -2.15
CA MET A 220 0.96 -55.94 -2.11
C MET A 220 -0.55 -56.25 -2.27
N GLY A 221 -1.41 -55.27 -2.57
CA GLY A 221 -2.79 -55.52 -3.02
C GLY A 221 -3.76 -56.10 -1.98
N ARG A 222 -3.49 -55.96 -0.68
CA ARG A 222 -4.40 -56.41 0.39
C ARG A 222 -5.28 -55.27 0.88
N THR A 223 -6.61 -55.45 0.78
CA THR A 223 -7.60 -54.54 1.36
C THR A 223 -7.63 -54.74 2.88
N VAL A 224 -7.16 -53.76 3.63
CA VAL A 224 -7.28 -53.73 5.10
C VAL A 224 -8.58 -53.01 5.45
N ASP A 225 -9.56 -53.76 5.94
CA ASP A 225 -10.81 -53.21 6.45
C ASP A 225 -10.61 -52.49 7.78
N ALA A 226 -11.25 -51.33 7.92
CA ALA A 226 -11.13 -50.45 9.06
C ALA A 226 -11.67 -51.10 10.35
N ARG A 227 -10.82 -51.21 11.38
CA ARG A 227 -11.32 -51.27 12.76
C ARG A 227 -11.33 -49.87 13.36
N VAL A 228 -12.55 -49.38 13.62
CA VAL A 228 -12.79 -48.20 14.44
C VAL A 228 -12.31 -48.50 15.86
N LYS A 229 -11.51 -47.60 16.41
CA LYS A 229 -11.25 -47.50 17.85
C LYS A 229 -11.46 -46.06 18.28
#